data_AF-A0AAJ3TN04-F1
#
_entry.id   AF-A0AAJ3TN04-F1
#
_cell.length_a   1.000
_cell.length_b   1.000
_cell.length_c   1.000
_cell.angle_alpha   90.00
_cell.angle_beta   90.00
_cell.angle_gamma   90.00
#
_symmetry.space_group_name_H-M   'P 1'
#
loop_
_entity.id
_entity.type
_entity.pdbx_description
1 polymer ?
#
loop_
_entity_poly.entity_id
_entity_poly.type
_entity_poly.pdbx_seq_one_letter_code
_entity_poly.pdbx_strand_id
1 'polypeptide(L)'
;MRIYIFIPILLLFFGCNSSYQQYKSLNNDIIKNNLYNQQLKIIKSILVKENKYSILIIRWKKNMLVKDAPLYYSALLYSSLDGKTKLLSNDEKNKEKEILITKDSSNEYFREFSYILNNYLQGKDEHLLSLRDSFSSSEMNSPYYIYDFVKHKKIKINSFIFNKEGKIIQ
;
A
#
# COMPACT_ATOMS: atom_id res chain seq x y z
N MET A 1 17.65 -55.10 -14.24
CA MET A 1 17.13 -54.73 -12.90
C MET A 1 17.19 -53.22 -12.79
N ARG A 2 16.03 -52.59 -12.54
CA ARG A 2 15.81 -51.14 -12.59
C ARG A 2 16.45 -50.44 -11.39
N ILE A 3 17.13 -49.32 -11.62
CA ILE A 3 17.34 -48.29 -10.59
C ILE A 3 16.62 -47.05 -11.09
N TYR A 4 15.41 -46.84 -10.58
CA TYR A 4 14.70 -45.57 -10.75
C TYR A 4 15.32 -44.57 -9.79
N ILE A 5 16.08 -43.61 -10.32
CA ILE A 5 16.50 -42.44 -9.57
C ILE A 5 15.23 -41.58 -9.40
N PHE A 6 14.64 -41.64 -8.21
CA PHE A 6 13.65 -40.66 -7.76
C PHE A 6 14.37 -39.31 -7.63
N ILE A 7 14.19 -38.44 -8.63
CA ILE A 7 14.46 -37.01 -8.46
C ILE A 7 13.38 -36.51 -7.49
N PRO A 8 13.70 -36.07 -6.27
CA PRO A 8 12.69 -35.53 -5.39
C PRO A 8 12.18 -34.23 -5.99
N ILE A 9 10.86 -34.15 -6.10
CA ILE A 9 10.06 -32.98 -6.45
C ILE A 9 10.45 -31.84 -5.50
N LEU A 10 11.39 -30.99 -5.90
CA LEU A 10 11.80 -29.82 -5.11
C LEU A 10 11.83 -28.53 -5.94
N LEU A 11 10.87 -28.36 -6.87
CA LEU A 11 10.73 -27.12 -7.65
C LEU A 11 9.26 -26.65 -7.80
N LEU A 12 8.36 -27.03 -6.88
CA LEU A 12 6.98 -26.49 -6.86
C LEU A 12 6.76 -25.34 -5.86
N PHE A 13 7.81 -24.73 -5.31
CA PHE A 13 7.70 -23.47 -4.54
C PHE A 13 8.04 -22.21 -5.34
N PHE A 14 8.11 -22.31 -6.67
CA PHE A 14 8.20 -21.12 -7.53
C PHE A 14 6.84 -20.43 -7.64
N GLY A 15 6.66 -19.40 -6.80
CA GLY A 15 5.78 -18.28 -7.15
C GLY A 15 4.57 -18.04 -6.25
N CYS A 16 4.55 -18.47 -4.99
CA CYS A 16 3.66 -17.78 -4.04
C CYS A 16 4.27 -16.40 -3.77
N ASN A 17 3.70 -15.35 -4.37
CA ASN A 17 4.19 -13.99 -4.21
C ASN A 17 4.31 -13.63 -2.73
N SER A 18 5.53 -13.53 -2.23
CA SER A 18 5.79 -13.39 -0.80
C SER A 18 5.11 -12.14 -0.23
N SER A 19 5.18 -11.00 -0.91
CA SER A 19 4.54 -9.74 -0.46
C SER A 19 3.02 -9.82 -0.46
N TYR A 20 2.39 -10.44 -1.47
CA TYR A 20 0.93 -10.63 -1.49
C TYR A 20 0.44 -11.59 -0.40
N GLN A 21 1.19 -12.67 -0.15
CA GLN A 21 0.86 -13.61 0.93
C GLN A 21 1.02 -12.94 2.30
N GLN A 22 2.10 -12.16 2.49
CA GLN A 22 2.29 -11.37 3.69
C GLN A 22 1.21 -10.32 3.88
N TYR A 23 0.78 -9.62 2.83
CA TYR A 23 -0.34 -8.70 2.90
C TYR A 23 -1.61 -9.38 3.44
N LYS A 24 -1.92 -10.59 2.96
CA LYS A 24 -3.08 -11.36 3.46
C LYS A 24 -2.92 -11.68 4.93
N SER A 25 -1.73 -12.15 5.34
CA SER A 25 -1.41 -12.43 6.74
C SER A 25 -1.60 -11.21 7.65
N LEU A 26 -1.10 -10.05 7.23
CA LEU A 26 -1.24 -8.76 7.94
C LEU A 26 -2.68 -8.22 8.00
N ASN A 27 -3.61 -8.86 7.28
CA ASN A 27 -5.02 -8.49 7.23
C ASN A 27 -5.94 -9.64 7.65
N ASN A 28 -5.43 -10.66 8.34
CA ASN A 28 -6.22 -11.81 8.77
C ASN A 28 -7.40 -11.43 9.68
N ASP A 29 -7.24 -10.37 10.48
CA ASP A 29 -8.25 -9.89 11.43
C ASP A 29 -9.34 -9.01 10.77
N ILE A 30 -9.22 -8.71 9.47
CA ILE A 30 -10.21 -7.91 8.74
C ILE A 30 -11.40 -8.78 8.33
N ILE A 31 -12.61 -8.23 8.53
CA ILE A 31 -13.86 -8.83 8.06
C ILE A 31 -13.83 -8.99 6.54
N LYS A 32 -13.95 -10.25 6.08
CA LYS A 32 -13.89 -10.63 4.66
C LYS A 32 -15.21 -10.33 3.94
N ASN A 33 -15.44 -9.05 3.65
CA ASN A 33 -16.61 -8.58 2.91
C ASN A 33 -16.29 -8.26 1.43
N ASN A 34 -17.28 -7.76 0.68
CA ASN A 34 -17.11 -7.39 -0.73
C ASN A 34 -16.04 -6.30 -0.93
N LEU A 35 -15.96 -5.32 -0.02
CA LEU A 35 -14.93 -4.27 -0.08
C LEU A 35 -13.52 -4.86 0.08
N TYR A 36 -13.32 -5.74 1.04
CA TYR A 36 -12.07 -6.46 1.23
C TYR A 36 -11.68 -7.26 -0.02
N ASN A 37 -12.64 -7.94 -0.65
CA ASN A 37 -12.38 -8.68 -1.89
C ASN A 37 -11.99 -7.76 -3.06
N GLN A 38 -12.59 -6.57 -3.16
CA GLN A 38 -12.19 -5.55 -4.15
C GLN A 38 -10.75 -5.07 -3.88
N GLN A 39 -10.42 -4.77 -2.63
CA GLN A 39 -9.06 -4.38 -2.23
C GLN A 39 -8.05 -5.47 -2.54
N LEU A 40 -8.35 -6.73 -2.24
CA LEU A 40 -7.46 -7.86 -2.52
C LEU A 40 -7.14 -8.01 -4.01
N LYS A 41 -8.11 -7.79 -4.90
CA LYS A 41 -7.88 -7.85 -6.35
C LYS A 41 -6.86 -6.81 -6.80
N ILE A 42 -7.00 -5.58 -6.31
CA ILE A 42 -6.08 -4.46 -6.58
C ILE A 42 -4.70 -4.71 -5.96
N ILE A 43 -4.65 -5.13 -4.69
CA ILE A 43 -3.38 -5.42 -4.01
C ILE A 43 -2.64 -6.56 -4.69
N LYS A 44 -3.36 -7.57 -5.18
CA LYS A 44 -2.77 -8.65 -5.97
C LYS A 44 -2.13 -8.10 -7.24
N SER A 45 -2.80 -7.23 -8.01
CA SER A 45 -2.20 -6.67 -9.23
C SER A 45 -0.95 -5.84 -8.93
N ILE A 46 -0.96 -5.06 -7.83
CA ILE A 46 0.18 -4.25 -7.38
C ILE A 46 1.36 -5.14 -6.95
N LEU A 47 1.13 -6.09 -6.04
CA LEU A 47 2.22 -6.82 -5.37
C LEU A 47 2.71 -8.05 -6.16
N VAL A 48 2.02 -8.48 -7.21
CA VAL A 48 2.41 -9.69 -7.95
C VAL A 48 3.76 -9.55 -8.67
N LYS A 49 4.20 -8.33 -8.95
CA LYS A 49 5.48 -8.09 -9.63
C LYS A 49 6.60 -7.66 -8.68
N GLU A 50 6.33 -7.68 -7.37
CA GLU A 50 7.16 -6.97 -6.39
C GLU A 50 7.88 -7.92 -5.44
N ASN A 51 9.05 -7.48 -4.97
CA ASN A 51 9.90 -8.27 -4.09
C ASN A 51 9.46 -8.14 -2.61
N LYS A 52 9.96 -9.04 -1.76
CA LYS A 52 9.69 -9.05 -0.31
C LYS A 52 10.26 -7.85 0.46
N TYR A 53 11.16 -7.08 -0.15
CA TYR A 53 11.83 -5.94 0.45
C TYR A 53 11.11 -4.61 0.19
N SER A 54 9.83 -4.70 -0.14
CA SER A 54 9.00 -3.55 -0.47
C SER A 54 8.24 -3.03 0.75
N ILE A 55 8.08 -1.71 0.81
CA ILE A 55 7.14 -1.04 1.70
C ILE A 55 6.00 -0.50 0.82
N LEU A 56 4.78 -0.87 1.14
CA LEU A 56 3.57 -0.36 0.48
C LEU A 56 2.88 0.64 1.40
N ILE A 57 2.70 1.87 0.94
CA ILE A 57 1.84 2.87 1.58
C ILE A 57 0.61 3.03 0.69
N ILE A 58 -0.60 2.81 1.22
CA ILE A 58 -1.82 2.89 0.42
C ILE A 58 -2.95 3.59 1.16
N ARG A 59 -3.73 4.37 0.41
CA ARG A 59 -4.96 5.02 0.86
C ARG A 59 -6.10 4.60 -0.05
N TRP A 60 -7.24 4.21 0.54
CA TRP A 60 -8.44 3.78 -0.17
C TRP A 60 -9.51 4.88 -0.12
N LYS A 61 -10.15 5.18 -1.25
CA LYS A 61 -11.27 6.13 -1.33
C LYS A 61 -12.46 5.45 -1.99
N LYS A 62 -13.61 5.45 -1.32
CA LYS A 62 -14.87 4.95 -1.87
C LYS A 62 -15.99 5.86 -1.41
N ASN A 63 -16.85 6.28 -2.33
CA ASN A 63 -18.04 7.04 -1.98
C ASN A 63 -19.05 6.09 -1.30
N MET A 64 -19.34 6.30 -0.02
CA MET A 64 -20.28 5.47 0.73
C MET A 64 -21.74 5.84 0.47
N LEU A 65 -22.01 7.04 -0.07
CA LEU A 65 -23.35 7.54 -0.35
C LEU A 65 -23.92 6.98 -1.67
N VAL A 66 -23.05 6.50 -2.57
CA VAL A 66 -23.44 5.93 -3.85
C VAL A 66 -23.37 4.40 -3.77
N LYS A 67 -24.53 3.75 -3.96
CA LYS A 67 -24.61 2.29 -4.06
C LYS A 67 -23.70 1.81 -5.19
N ASP A 68 -22.90 0.79 -4.90
CA ASP A 68 -21.92 0.21 -5.85
C ASP A 68 -20.87 1.19 -6.38
N ALA A 69 -20.56 2.25 -5.62
CA ALA A 69 -19.48 3.17 -5.98
C ALA A 69 -18.16 2.43 -6.25
N PRO A 70 -17.42 2.84 -7.29
CA PRO A 70 -16.08 2.33 -7.55
C PRO A 70 -15.13 2.58 -6.38
N LEU A 71 -14.20 1.64 -6.19
CA LEU A 71 -13.12 1.77 -5.21
C LEU A 71 -11.91 2.42 -5.89
N TYR A 72 -11.53 3.59 -5.38
CA TYR A 72 -10.34 4.31 -5.76
C TYR A 72 -9.20 4.10 -4.77
N TYR A 73 -7.98 4.31 -5.23
CA TYR A 73 -6.77 4.22 -4.42
C TYR A 73 -5.67 5.14 -4.93
N SER A 74 -4.80 5.49 -3.98
CA SER A 74 -3.48 6.03 -4.26
C SER A 74 -2.48 5.25 -3.41
N ALA A 75 -1.36 4.87 -4.01
CA ALA A 75 -0.36 4.05 -3.37
C ALA A 75 1.05 4.49 -3.75
N LEU A 76 1.96 4.32 -2.80
CA LEU A 76 3.39 4.43 -2.97
C LEU A 76 4.00 3.07 -2.64
N LEU A 77 4.81 2.54 -3.56
CA LEU A 77 5.61 1.36 -3.34
C LEU A 77 7.08 1.75 -3.33
N TYR A 78 7.76 1.47 -2.22
CA TYR A 78 9.18 1.73 -2.03
C TYR A 78 9.97 0.42 -1.97
N SER A 79 11.03 0.30 -2.75
CA SER A 79 11.96 -0.84 -2.72
C SER A 79 13.12 -0.53 -1.79
N SER A 80 13.26 -1.29 -0.70
CA SER A 80 14.36 -1.11 0.25
C SER A 80 15.72 -1.56 -0.30
N LEU A 81 15.75 -2.24 -1.46
CA LEU A 81 16.98 -2.70 -2.10
C LEU A 81 17.71 -1.58 -2.85
N ASP A 82 16.96 -0.74 -3.57
CA ASP A 82 17.52 0.25 -4.49
C ASP A 82 16.94 1.66 -4.30
N GLY A 83 16.08 1.83 -3.29
CA GLY A 83 15.46 3.11 -2.93
C GLY A 83 14.45 3.61 -3.97
N LYS A 84 14.10 2.79 -4.97
CA LYS A 84 13.16 3.20 -6.02
C LYS A 84 11.74 3.30 -5.47
N THR A 85 11.03 4.28 -5.98
CA THR A 85 9.63 4.54 -5.61
C THR A 85 8.74 4.42 -6.84
N LYS A 86 7.62 3.72 -6.71
CA LYS A 86 6.56 3.66 -7.70
C LYS A 86 5.31 4.28 -7.11
N LEU A 87 4.63 5.11 -7.91
CA LEU A 87 3.36 5.71 -7.53
C LEU A 87 2.27 5.10 -8.40
N LEU A 88 1.18 4.69 -7.75
CA LEU A 88 0.09 3.97 -8.37
C LEU A 88 -1.21 4.63 -7.93
N SER A 89 -2.11 4.88 -8.87
CA SER A 89 -3.44 5.38 -8.55
C SER A 89 -4.46 4.99 -9.59
N ASN A 90 -5.71 4.89 -9.18
CA ASN A 90 -6.86 4.93 -10.09
C ASN A 90 -7.79 6.08 -9.68
N ASP A 91 -8.38 6.73 -10.68
CA ASP A 91 -9.33 7.84 -10.47
C ASP A 91 -10.51 7.71 -11.46
N GLU A 92 -11.53 8.55 -11.29
CA GLU A 92 -12.73 8.57 -12.16
C GLU A 92 -12.41 8.79 -13.64
N LYS A 93 -11.30 9.47 -13.94
CA LYS A 93 -10.91 9.87 -15.30
C LYS A 93 -9.94 8.87 -15.94
N ASN A 94 -9.29 8.01 -15.17
CA ASN A 94 -8.21 7.13 -15.60
C ASN A 94 -8.33 5.72 -14.99
N LYS A 95 -8.45 4.71 -15.87
CA LYS A 95 -8.13 3.32 -15.52
C LYS A 95 -6.64 3.25 -15.13
N GLU A 96 -6.34 2.47 -14.09
CA GLU A 96 -5.02 2.29 -13.42
C GLU A 96 -3.83 2.97 -14.12
N LYS A 97 -3.28 4.02 -13.49
CA LYS A 97 -2.03 4.65 -13.93
C LYS A 97 -0.90 4.24 -13.00
N GLU A 98 0.10 3.57 -13.56
CA GLU A 98 1.41 3.39 -12.94
C GLU A 98 2.32 4.54 -13.38
N ILE A 99 2.86 5.28 -12.41
CA ILE A 99 3.87 6.32 -12.63
C ILE A 99 5.12 5.89 -11.88
N LEU A 100 6.16 5.51 -12.62
CA LEU A 100 7.44 5.15 -12.04
C LEU A 100 8.26 6.42 -11.80
N ILE A 101 8.52 6.77 -10.54
CA ILE A 101 9.34 7.93 -10.19
C ILE A 101 10.68 7.46 -9.66
N THR A 102 11.69 7.50 -10.51
CA THR A 102 13.09 7.39 -10.08
C THR A 102 13.57 8.75 -9.60
N LYS A 103 13.50 8.97 -8.28
CA LYS A 103 14.18 10.03 -7.50
C LYS A 103 13.67 11.49 -7.60
N ASP A 104 12.69 11.85 -8.42
CA ASP A 104 12.18 13.23 -8.43
C ASP A 104 10.84 13.37 -7.68
N SER A 105 10.91 13.76 -6.41
CA SER A 105 9.79 13.85 -5.46
C SER A 105 8.95 15.12 -5.58
N SER A 106 9.05 15.86 -6.68
CA SER A 106 8.35 17.14 -6.90
C SER A 106 6.86 17.01 -7.22
N ASN A 107 6.31 15.79 -7.23
CA ASN A 107 4.90 15.57 -7.50
C ASN A 107 4.04 15.92 -6.28
N GLU A 108 3.42 17.11 -6.29
CA GLU A 108 2.51 17.60 -5.24
C GLU A 108 1.39 16.61 -4.90
N TYR A 109 0.95 15.78 -5.85
CA TYR A 109 -0.15 14.82 -5.66
C TYR A 109 0.18 13.69 -4.66
N PHE A 110 1.45 13.50 -4.28
CA PHE A 110 1.88 12.42 -3.39
C PHE A 110 2.69 12.90 -2.18
N ARG A 111 2.60 14.19 -1.86
CA ARG A 111 3.36 14.81 -0.77
C ARG A 111 3.15 14.10 0.57
N GLU A 112 1.93 13.69 0.89
CA GLU A 112 1.60 12.93 2.10
C GLU A 112 2.28 11.57 2.11
N PHE A 113 2.30 10.86 0.98
CA PHE A 113 2.95 9.55 0.87
C PHE A 113 4.46 9.67 1.08
N SER A 114 5.11 10.67 0.48
CA SER A 114 6.54 10.94 0.68
C SER A 114 6.83 11.33 2.14
N TYR A 115 5.97 12.15 2.75
CA TYR A 115 6.12 12.52 4.16
C TYR A 115 6.02 11.29 5.07
N ILE A 116 5.03 10.42 4.84
CA ILE A 116 4.86 9.17 5.59
C ILE A 116 6.09 8.29 5.42
N LEU A 117 6.54 8.05 4.18
CA LEU A 117 7.70 7.22 3.90
C LEU A 117 8.95 7.75 4.62
N ASN A 118 9.24 9.05 4.49
CA ASN A 118 10.44 9.64 5.06
C ASN A 118 10.47 9.54 6.59
N ASN A 119 9.35 9.81 7.26
CA ASN A 119 9.26 9.66 8.71
C ASN A 119 9.35 8.19 9.14
N TYR A 120 8.70 7.28 8.40
CA TYR A 120 8.76 5.85 8.67
C TYR A 120 10.18 5.28 8.54
N LEU A 121 10.91 5.66 7.48
CA LEU A 121 12.30 5.27 7.28
C LEU A 121 13.24 5.85 8.35
N GLN A 122 12.90 7.00 8.94
CA GLN A 122 13.60 7.59 10.08
C GLN A 122 13.21 6.99 11.43
N GLY A 123 12.31 5.99 11.47
CA GLY A 123 11.85 5.34 12.70
C GLY A 123 10.88 6.19 13.54
N LYS A 124 10.24 7.20 12.94
CA LYS A 124 9.32 8.14 13.62
C LYS A 124 7.88 7.62 13.63
N ASP A 125 7.70 6.36 14.01
CA ASP A 125 6.39 5.69 13.98
C ASP A 125 5.40 6.35 14.96
N GLU A 126 5.86 6.70 16.16
CA GLU A 126 5.03 7.37 17.18
C GLU A 126 4.51 8.73 16.69
N HIS A 127 5.38 9.49 16.02
CA HIS A 127 4.99 10.75 15.40
C HIS A 127 3.90 10.55 14.35
N LEU A 128 4.07 9.57 13.44
CA LEU A 128 3.07 9.25 12.43
C LEU A 128 1.73 8.82 13.04
N LEU A 129 1.77 8.05 14.12
CA LEU A 129 0.58 7.61 14.86
C LEU A 129 -0.11 8.74 15.63
N SER A 130 0.63 9.80 15.99
CA SER A 130 0.10 10.97 16.70
C SER A 130 -0.68 11.95 15.80
N LEU A 131 -0.57 11.83 14.47
CA LEU A 131 -1.23 12.73 13.53
C LEU A 131 -2.76 12.65 13.68
N ARG A 132 -3.40 13.82 13.83
CA ARG A 132 -4.86 13.92 13.90
C ARG A 132 -5.48 13.88 12.51
N ASP A 133 -6.74 13.45 12.45
CA ASP A 133 -7.50 13.44 11.22
C ASP A 133 -7.83 14.88 10.80
N SER A 134 -7.39 15.30 9.60
CA SER A 134 -7.71 16.63 9.08
C SER A 134 -9.19 16.79 8.70
N PHE A 135 -9.95 15.68 8.63
CA PHE A 135 -11.32 15.69 8.14
C PHE A 135 -12.30 15.47 9.30
N SER A 136 -13.22 16.42 9.48
CA SER A 136 -14.23 16.41 10.55
C SER A 136 -15.49 15.60 10.23
N SER A 137 -15.65 15.13 8.98
CA SER A 137 -16.81 14.36 8.54
C SER A 137 -16.52 12.86 8.50
N SER A 138 -17.45 12.06 9.02
CA SER A 138 -17.45 10.59 8.96
C SER A 138 -17.44 10.03 7.53
N GLU A 139 -17.64 10.87 6.51
CA GLU A 139 -17.71 10.50 5.10
C GLU A 139 -16.34 10.48 4.40
N MET A 140 -15.30 11.13 4.96
CA MET A 140 -13.97 11.24 4.34
C MET A 140 -12.84 10.53 5.11
N ASN A 141 -13.16 9.70 6.11
CA ASN A 141 -12.15 8.95 6.85
C ASN A 141 -11.49 7.89 5.96
N SER A 142 -10.41 8.30 5.31
CA SER A 142 -9.62 7.54 4.36
C SER A 142 -8.18 7.53 4.86
N PRO A 143 -7.88 6.66 5.84
CA PRO A 143 -6.58 6.60 6.49
C PRO A 143 -5.54 6.03 5.52
N TYR A 144 -4.27 6.32 5.82
CA TYR A 144 -3.13 5.71 5.15
C TYR A 144 -2.77 4.40 5.87
N TYR A 145 -2.36 3.40 5.11
CA TYR A 145 -1.84 2.15 5.65
C TYR A 145 -0.42 1.93 5.15
N ILE A 146 0.52 1.70 6.07
CA ILE A 146 1.86 1.20 5.76
C ILE A 146 1.87 -0.31 5.92
N TYR A 147 2.38 -1.02 4.94
CA TYR A 147 2.72 -2.43 4.98
C TYR A 147 4.21 -2.57 4.73
N ASP A 148 4.94 -3.03 5.74
CA ASP A 148 6.36 -3.36 5.66
C ASP A 148 6.50 -4.88 5.64
N PHE A 149 6.78 -5.43 4.47
CA PHE A 149 6.89 -6.88 4.25
C PHE A 149 8.22 -7.47 4.71
N VAL A 150 9.19 -6.64 5.12
CA VAL A 150 10.43 -7.11 5.74
C VAL A 150 10.21 -7.27 7.24
N LYS A 151 9.60 -6.26 7.87
CA LYS A 151 9.34 -6.24 9.31
C LYS A 151 8.06 -6.96 9.71
N HIS A 152 7.29 -7.49 8.75
CA HIS A 152 5.96 -8.06 8.97
C HIS A 152 5.07 -7.11 9.77
N LYS A 153 5.04 -5.83 9.37
CA LYS A 153 4.39 -4.76 10.13
C LYS A 153 3.32 -4.08 9.30
N LYS A 154 2.18 -3.79 9.94
CA LYS A 154 1.11 -2.95 9.41
C LYS A 154 0.87 -1.78 10.34
N ILE A 155 0.81 -0.57 9.80
CA ILE A 155 0.51 0.67 10.56
C ILE A 155 -0.67 1.36 9.88
N LYS A 156 -1.64 1.82 10.68
CA LYS A 156 -2.72 2.71 10.23
C LYS A 156 -2.41 4.12 10.70
N ILE A 157 -2.41 5.07 9.77
CA ILE A 157 -2.17 6.49 10.03
C ILE A 157 -3.45 7.25 9.65
N ASN A 158 -3.86 8.18 10.50
CA ASN A 158 -5.05 8.99 10.22
C ASN A 158 -4.89 9.79 8.92
N SER A 159 -6.01 10.17 8.33
CA SER A 159 -5.95 10.96 7.10
C SER A 159 -5.48 12.37 7.43
N PHE A 160 -4.48 12.87 6.71
CA PHE A 160 -4.05 14.25 6.85
C PHE A 160 -3.70 14.86 5.49
N ILE A 161 -3.67 16.18 5.42
CA ILE A 161 -3.26 16.93 4.23
C ILE A 161 -2.35 18.11 4.58
N PHE A 162 -1.57 18.55 3.60
CA PHE A 162 -0.80 19.79 3.71
C PHE A 162 -1.61 21.00 3.22
N ASN A 163 -1.48 22.13 3.91
CA ASN A 163 -1.91 23.42 3.39
C ASN A 163 -0.93 23.95 2.33
N LYS A 164 -1.27 25.07 1.68
CA LYS A 164 -0.42 25.71 0.65
C LYS A 164 0.96 26.16 1.18
N GLU A 165 1.07 26.44 2.47
CA GLU A 165 2.34 26.79 3.14
C GLU A 165 3.18 25.56 3.49
N GLY A 166 2.64 24.36 3.29
CA GLY A 166 3.33 23.11 3.62
C GLY A 166 3.24 22.65 5.07
N LYS A 167 2.31 23.20 5.85
CA LYS A 167 1.98 22.73 7.20
C LYS A 167 0.87 21.69 7.14
N ILE A 168 0.93 20.70 8.02
CA ILE A 168 -0.15 19.71 8.16
C ILE A 168 -1.37 20.41 8.77
N ILE A 169 -2.54 20.18 8.21
CA ILE A 169 -3.82 20.63 8.77
C ILE A 169 -4.27 19.58 9.80
N GLN A 170 -4.58 19.95 11.04
CA GLN A 170 -4.92 19.02 12.12
C GLN A 170 -5.99 19.60 13.04
#